data_AF-A0A0C3FWQ5-F1
#
_entry.id   AF-A0A0C3FWQ5-F1
#
_cell.length_a   1.000
_cell.length_b   1.000
_cell.length_c   1.000
_cell.angle_alpha   90.00
_cell.angle_beta   90.00
_cell.angle_gamma   90.00
#
_symmetry.space_group_name_H-M   'P 1'
#
loop_
_entity.id
_entity.type
_entity.pdbx_description
1 polymer ?
#
loop_
_entity_poly.entity_id
_entity_poly.type
_entity_poly.pdbx_seq_one_letter_code
_entity_poly.pdbx_strand_id
1 'polypeptide(L)'
;MDTIANHSSTQSAVDEALAPITENPFSENAGHAVASLWKVIQAMCNIEAASMLDITVQRQNIMLTNSTTWKWLEVVCRDNCLSHMVNRHDTDTWIKCLTDRIDNLIDSQSQTSSIIPGDFLPGFQGAPYEWKRSRLTQNLIGGPQHALIYATVTTIVRQWLGYPSAGLTQARAVFVDNIVKAMRPNVLLLGVVWTSYCRLQSHVIGQSTYGSITVSHFTEFRKYLTQHPLCNSESAESNALTNIGQLMHAFRNVELAKFMFPDRTLELPNDSDTPSCSSPSNSCLPSTNVAGQRHIQMGNPKLLLDFLLQLFPFVDDTLPSTPLMTKIQHYLDHYLPFRDNAPQRIKSMGPEGPYHPSVIGTQIGFFGSIFWHGVSYATNSVTDKTMLFDLTSFHLKKETSIKSIGEKATERYFCNPKAYGPYNCFRTTSSAEQYWESSGRPELISWLKKDIKPSYLEQWRFFKGAYLKDLNGKFERDSKDKNVKAFP
;
A
#
# COMPACT_ATOMS: atom_id res chain seq x y z
N MET A 1 9.03 -20.83 -13.44
CA MET A 1 9.88 -20.36 -14.56
C MET A 1 9.03 -20.21 -15.83
N ASP A 2 8.07 -21.10 -16.06
CA ASP A 2 7.16 -21.06 -17.22
C ASP A 2 6.33 -19.77 -17.33
N THR A 3 5.88 -19.18 -16.21
CA THR A 3 5.14 -17.91 -16.22
C THR A 3 5.99 -16.75 -16.76
N ILE A 4 7.28 -16.70 -16.40
CA ILE A 4 8.20 -15.64 -16.83
C ILE A 4 8.51 -15.77 -18.32
N ALA A 5 8.67 -17.00 -18.82
CA ALA A 5 8.83 -17.26 -20.26
C ALA A 5 7.61 -16.80 -21.06
N ASN A 6 6.40 -17.01 -20.54
CA ASN A 6 5.15 -16.58 -21.19
C ASN A 6 4.98 -15.05 -21.24
N HIS A 7 5.45 -14.32 -20.23
CA HIS A 7 5.38 -12.84 -20.23
C HIS A 7 6.21 -12.22 -21.35
N SER A 8 7.46 -12.67 -21.52
CA SER A 8 8.35 -12.16 -22.56
C SER A 8 7.81 -12.43 -23.96
N SER A 9 7.23 -13.62 -24.17
CA SER A 9 6.62 -14.00 -25.45
C SER A 9 5.40 -13.13 -25.78
N THR A 10 4.53 -12.87 -24.79
CA THR A 10 3.32 -12.06 -24.99
C THR A 10 3.67 -10.60 -25.32
N GLN A 11 4.64 -10.00 -24.64
CA GLN A 11 5.08 -8.63 -24.92
C GLN A 11 5.68 -8.50 -26.33
N SER A 12 6.54 -9.44 -26.73
CA SER A 12 7.10 -9.46 -28.08
C SER A 12 6.01 -9.53 -29.16
N ALA A 13 4.95 -10.31 -28.92
CA ALA A 13 3.82 -10.41 -29.84
C ALA A 13 2.99 -9.11 -29.93
N VAL A 14 2.88 -8.35 -28.84
CA VAL A 14 2.27 -7.00 -28.86
C VAL A 14 3.11 -6.06 -29.71
N ASP A 15 4.42 -6.02 -29.48
CA ASP A 15 5.33 -5.10 -30.16
C ASP A 15 5.38 -5.38 -31.68
N GLU A 16 5.44 -6.67 -32.06
CA GLU A 16 5.41 -7.11 -33.46
C GLU A 16 4.08 -6.74 -34.16
N ALA A 17 2.94 -6.86 -33.47
CA ALA A 17 1.65 -6.51 -34.03
C ALA A 17 1.40 -4.98 -34.09
N LEU A 18 2.02 -4.19 -33.20
CA LEU A 18 1.87 -2.73 -33.22
C LEU A 18 2.65 -2.05 -34.35
N ALA A 19 3.78 -2.62 -34.78
CA ALA A 19 4.60 -2.05 -35.85
C ALA A 19 3.82 -1.78 -37.16
N PRO A 20 3.16 -2.76 -37.81
CA PRO A 20 2.43 -2.50 -39.06
C PRO A 20 1.22 -1.57 -38.89
N ILE A 21 0.58 -1.55 -37.72
CA ILE A 21 -0.56 -0.67 -37.42
C ILE A 21 -0.12 0.79 -37.36
N THR A 22 1.05 1.04 -36.78
CA THR A 22 1.59 2.39 -36.63
C THR A 22 2.26 2.89 -37.91
N GLU A 23 2.95 2.02 -38.65
CA GLU A 23 3.63 2.38 -39.91
C GLU A 23 2.67 2.59 -41.08
N ASN A 24 1.67 1.72 -41.26
CA ASN A 24 0.69 1.82 -42.34
C ASN A 24 -0.68 1.25 -41.93
N PRO A 25 -1.54 2.05 -41.26
CA PRO A 25 -2.78 1.57 -40.64
C PRO A 25 -3.82 1.02 -41.62
N PHE A 26 -3.72 1.35 -42.92
CA PHE A 26 -4.65 0.89 -43.95
C PHE A 26 -4.15 -0.34 -44.72
N SER A 27 -2.98 -0.87 -44.37
CA SER A 27 -2.43 -2.07 -45.01
C SER A 27 -3.16 -3.35 -44.58
N GLU A 28 -3.14 -4.37 -45.45
CA GLU A 28 -3.64 -5.72 -45.12
C GLU A 28 -2.92 -6.29 -43.88
N ASN A 29 -1.61 -6.04 -43.77
CA ASN A 29 -0.80 -6.40 -42.60
C ASN A 29 -1.31 -5.76 -41.31
N ALA A 30 -1.69 -4.47 -41.34
CA ALA A 30 -2.30 -3.81 -40.19
C ALA A 30 -3.65 -4.46 -39.82
N GLY A 31 -4.47 -4.83 -40.81
CA GLY A 31 -5.71 -5.58 -40.60
C GLY A 31 -5.48 -6.92 -39.89
N HIS A 32 -4.51 -7.72 -40.36
CA HIS A 32 -4.12 -8.98 -39.71
C HIS A 32 -3.54 -8.77 -38.31
N ALA A 33 -2.73 -7.74 -38.13
CA ALA A 33 -2.13 -7.41 -36.84
C ALA A 33 -3.19 -7.00 -35.79
N VAL A 34 -4.19 -6.21 -36.18
CA VAL A 34 -5.35 -5.89 -35.31
C VAL A 34 -6.11 -7.16 -34.91
N ALA A 35 -6.36 -8.07 -35.85
CA ALA A 35 -7.02 -9.34 -35.54
C ALA A 35 -6.18 -10.21 -34.57
N SER A 36 -4.85 -10.21 -34.71
CA SER A 36 -3.93 -10.89 -33.79
C SER A 36 -3.93 -10.26 -32.39
N LEU A 37 -3.91 -8.91 -32.31
CA LEU A 37 -3.93 -8.18 -31.05
C LEU A 37 -5.13 -8.54 -30.17
N TRP A 38 -6.31 -8.80 -30.75
CA TRP A 38 -7.46 -9.24 -29.96
C TRP A 38 -7.20 -10.55 -29.20
N LYS A 39 -6.48 -11.50 -29.82
CA LYS A 39 -6.07 -12.76 -29.16
C LYS A 39 -5.02 -12.49 -28.08
N VAL A 40 -4.06 -11.62 -28.37
CA VAL A 40 -3.00 -11.23 -27.43
C VAL A 40 -3.57 -10.51 -26.21
N ILE A 41 -4.53 -9.60 -26.39
CA ILE A 41 -5.23 -8.91 -25.30
C ILE A 41 -5.91 -9.93 -24.37
N GLN A 42 -6.61 -10.93 -24.93
CA GLN A 42 -7.23 -11.97 -24.10
C GLN A 42 -6.18 -12.77 -23.32
N ALA A 43 -5.05 -13.10 -23.94
CA ALA A 43 -3.94 -13.77 -23.26
C ALA A 43 -3.35 -12.89 -22.14
N MET A 44 -3.16 -11.59 -22.36
CA MET A 44 -2.70 -10.63 -21.35
C MET A 44 -3.68 -10.53 -20.18
N CYS A 45 -4.99 -10.45 -20.44
CA CYS A 45 -6.02 -10.47 -19.39
C CYS A 45 -5.96 -11.76 -18.56
N ASN A 46 -5.75 -12.92 -19.20
CA ASN A 46 -5.60 -14.20 -18.51
C ASN A 46 -4.33 -14.23 -17.64
N ILE A 47 -3.23 -13.70 -18.16
CA ILE A 47 -1.95 -13.58 -17.44
C ILE A 47 -2.09 -12.65 -16.24
N GLU A 48 -2.76 -11.51 -16.40
CA GLU A 48 -3.05 -10.57 -15.31
C GLU A 48 -3.90 -11.27 -14.23
N ALA A 49 -4.97 -11.96 -14.64
CA ALA A 49 -5.82 -12.71 -13.71
C ALA A 49 -5.03 -13.79 -12.95
N ALA A 50 -4.18 -14.56 -13.63
CA ALA A 50 -3.32 -15.55 -12.99
C ALA A 50 -2.31 -14.90 -12.01
N SER A 51 -1.73 -13.76 -12.38
CA SER A 51 -0.83 -12.99 -11.53
C SER A 51 -1.53 -12.49 -10.27
N MET A 52 -2.80 -12.07 -10.38
CA MET A 52 -3.61 -11.65 -9.23
C MET A 52 -3.92 -12.80 -8.26
N LEU A 53 -4.13 -14.02 -8.77
CA LEU A 53 -4.27 -15.22 -7.94
C LEU A 53 -2.96 -15.55 -7.21
N ASP A 54 -1.82 -15.48 -7.91
CA ASP A 54 -0.51 -15.72 -7.31
C ASP A 54 -0.20 -14.69 -6.21
N ILE A 55 -0.46 -13.41 -6.45
CA ILE A 55 -0.33 -12.35 -5.42
C ILE A 55 -1.19 -12.68 -4.19
N THR A 56 -2.41 -13.20 -4.39
CA THR A 56 -3.32 -13.56 -3.30
C THR A 56 -2.75 -14.70 -2.45
N VAL A 57 -2.17 -15.70 -3.10
CA VAL A 57 -1.47 -16.81 -2.45
C VAL A 57 -0.25 -16.33 -1.66
N GLN A 58 0.58 -15.48 -2.27
CA GLN A 58 1.76 -14.94 -1.60
C GLN A 58 1.38 -14.15 -0.35
N ARG A 59 0.30 -13.37 -0.40
CA ARG A 59 -0.25 -12.66 0.77
C ARG A 59 -0.68 -13.61 1.88
N GLN A 60 -1.38 -14.71 1.55
CA GLN A 60 -1.73 -15.75 2.51
C GLN A 60 -0.47 -16.35 3.15
N ASN A 61 0.53 -16.72 2.34
CA ASN A 61 1.79 -17.27 2.84
C ASN A 61 2.49 -16.30 3.79
N ILE A 62 2.60 -15.01 3.45
CA ILE A 62 3.20 -13.99 4.31
C ILE A 62 2.50 -13.92 5.67
N MET A 63 1.15 -13.89 5.67
CA MET A 63 0.35 -13.84 6.90
C MET A 63 0.55 -15.10 7.75
N LEU A 64 0.53 -16.29 7.13
CA LEU A 64 0.75 -17.56 7.82
C LEU A 64 2.17 -17.68 8.39
N THR A 65 3.20 -17.35 7.60
CA THR A 65 4.59 -17.37 8.06
C THR A 65 4.79 -16.44 9.25
N ASN A 66 4.27 -15.21 9.20
CA ASN A 66 4.33 -14.30 10.34
C ASN A 66 3.61 -14.90 11.57
N SER A 67 2.39 -15.42 11.41
CA SER A 67 1.65 -16.04 12.52
C SER A 67 2.38 -17.24 13.14
N THR A 68 2.83 -18.17 12.30
CA THR A 68 3.50 -19.41 12.75
C THR A 68 4.82 -19.13 13.44
N THR A 69 5.64 -18.21 12.92
CA THR A 69 6.93 -17.85 13.54
C THR A 69 6.73 -17.20 14.90
N TRP A 70 5.80 -16.26 15.05
CA TRP A 70 5.48 -15.68 16.36
C TRP A 70 4.89 -16.69 17.33
N LYS A 71 4.01 -17.59 16.85
CA LYS A 71 3.43 -18.64 17.68
C LYS A 71 4.46 -19.66 18.18
N TRP A 72 5.40 -20.06 17.33
CA TRP A 72 6.52 -20.91 17.73
C TRP A 72 7.33 -20.24 18.85
N LEU A 73 7.65 -18.96 18.69
CA LEU A 73 8.38 -18.22 19.71
C LEU A 73 7.59 -18.08 21.02
N GLU A 74 6.32 -17.67 20.98
CA GLU A 74 5.58 -17.33 22.21
C GLU A 74 4.97 -18.54 22.93
N VAL A 75 4.66 -19.60 22.20
CA VAL A 75 4.02 -20.79 22.77
C VAL A 75 5.06 -21.88 22.92
N VAL A 76 5.74 -22.28 21.84
CA VAL A 76 6.66 -23.42 21.88
C VAL A 76 7.89 -23.09 22.73
N CYS A 77 8.54 -21.93 22.55
CA CYS A 77 9.69 -21.56 23.38
C CYS A 77 9.29 -21.42 24.86
N ARG A 78 8.14 -20.78 25.13
CA ARG A 78 7.61 -20.62 26.50
C ARG A 78 7.36 -21.96 27.19
N ASP A 79 6.63 -22.84 26.52
CA ASP A 79 6.23 -24.11 27.10
C ASP A 79 7.47 -25.00 27.32
N ASN A 80 8.49 -24.91 26.45
CA ASN A 80 9.80 -25.55 26.68
C ASN A 80 10.52 -24.97 27.90
N CYS A 81 10.58 -23.64 28.05
CA CYS A 81 11.17 -23.00 29.23
C CYS A 81 10.45 -23.44 30.52
N LEU A 82 9.12 -23.38 30.54
CA LEU A 82 8.29 -23.73 31.70
C LEU A 82 8.41 -25.21 32.06
N SER A 83 8.32 -26.09 31.07
CA SER A 83 8.45 -27.54 31.26
C SER A 83 9.81 -27.89 31.88
N HIS A 84 10.87 -27.21 31.43
CA HIS A 84 12.20 -27.37 32.00
C HIS A 84 12.31 -26.87 33.45
N MET A 85 11.83 -25.65 33.72
CA MET A 85 11.89 -25.06 35.07
C MET A 85 11.07 -25.86 36.10
N VAL A 86 9.93 -26.45 35.70
CA VAL A 86 9.03 -27.17 36.62
C VAL A 86 9.41 -28.65 36.76
N ASN A 87 9.63 -29.34 35.64
CA ASN A 87 9.76 -30.80 35.65
C ASN A 87 11.20 -31.30 35.52
N ARG A 88 12.16 -30.42 35.18
CA ARG A 88 13.57 -30.77 34.91
C ARG A 88 13.72 -31.98 33.98
N HIS A 89 12.90 -32.05 32.92
CA HIS A 89 12.94 -33.18 31.98
C HIS A 89 14.30 -33.33 31.28
N ASP A 90 14.66 -34.58 30.95
CA ASP A 90 15.97 -34.95 30.41
C ASP A 90 16.21 -34.63 28.94
N THR A 91 15.20 -34.22 28.15
CA THR A 91 15.45 -33.92 26.73
C THR A 91 16.31 -32.69 26.57
N ASP A 92 17.55 -32.89 26.14
CA ASP A 92 18.54 -31.85 25.91
C ASP A 92 18.23 -31.11 24.61
N THR A 93 17.56 -29.96 24.73
CA THR A 93 17.26 -29.07 23.61
C THR A 93 18.06 -27.78 23.76
N TRP A 94 18.43 -27.14 22.67
CA TRP A 94 19.19 -25.88 22.74
C TRP A 94 18.45 -24.78 23.51
N ILE A 95 17.11 -24.77 23.48
CA ILE A 95 16.28 -23.84 24.28
C ILE A 95 16.44 -24.13 25.77
N LYS A 96 16.49 -25.40 26.16
CA LYS A 96 16.78 -25.82 27.54
C LYS A 96 18.17 -25.35 27.97
N CYS A 97 19.21 -25.62 27.19
CA CYS A 97 20.57 -25.17 27.52
C CYS A 97 20.64 -23.64 27.68
N LEU A 98 19.93 -22.89 26.82
CA LEU A 98 19.83 -21.44 26.94
C LEU A 98 19.07 -21.01 28.20
N THR A 99 17.99 -21.71 28.54
CA THR A 99 17.21 -21.48 29.78
C THR A 99 18.08 -21.70 31.01
N ASP A 100 18.83 -22.81 31.05
CA ASP A 100 19.80 -23.11 32.11
C ASP A 100 20.89 -22.04 32.21
N ARG A 101 21.40 -21.57 31.07
CA ARG A 101 22.40 -20.50 31.06
C ARG A 101 21.85 -19.23 31.69
N ILE A 102 20.62 -18.85 31.39
CA ILE A 102 19.99 -17.65 31.96
C ILE A 102 19.72 -17.82 33.45
N ASP A 103 19.23 -18.97 33.88
CA ASP A 103 18.97 -19.24 35.31
C ASP A 103 20.26 -19.16 36.12
N ASN A 104 21.33 -19.83 35.65
CA ASN A 104 22.66 -19.75 36.25
C ASN A 104 23.24 -18.31 36.26
N LEU A 105 22.95 -17.49 35.25
CA LEU A 105 23.39 -16.09 35.21
C LEU A 105 22.64 -15.22 36.23
N ILE A 106 21.37 -15.52 36.52
CA ILE A 106 20.59 -14.86 37.56
C ILE A 106 21.16 -15.21 38.94
N ASP A 107 21.49 -16.48 39.17
CA ASP A 107 22.02 -16.99 40.45
C ASP A 107 23.47 -16.59 40.72
N SER A 108 24.36 -16.67 39.72
CA SER A 108 25.81 -16.41 39.85
C SER A 108 26.19 -14.96 40.18
N GLN A 109 25.22 -14.05 40.21
CA GLN A 109 25.40 -12.63 40.46
C GLN A 109 26.27 -11.86 39.45
N SER A 110 26.63 -12.48 38.32
CA SER A 110 27.44 -11.88 37.26
C SER A 110 26.81 -10.58 36.74
N GLN A 111 27.57 -9.48 36.71
CA GLN A 111 27.07 -8.18 36.25
C GLN A 111 26.82 -8.15 34.73
N THR A 112 27.72 -8.77 33.97
CA THR A 112 27.66 -8.84 32.52
C THR A 112 28.14 -10.21 32.04
N SER A 113 27.55 -10.71 30.95
CA SER A 113 28.01 -11.93 30.26
C SER A 113 27.62 -11.82 28.78
N SER A 114 28.54 -12.17 27.89
CA SER A 114 28.18 -12.40 26.49
C SER A 114 27.57 -13.80 26.34
N ILE A 115 26.53 -13.93 25.53
CA ILE A 115 25.86 -15.19 25.21
C ILE A 115 25.95 -15.37 23.69
N ILE A 116 26.74 -16.34 23.26
CA ILE A 116 27.06 -16.55 21.84
C ILE A 116 26.09 -17.58 21.26
N PRO A 117 25.35 -17.28 20.18
CA PRO A 117 24.38 -18.21 19.61
C PRO A 117 24.97 -19.56 19.19
N GLY A 118 26.20 -19.57 18.67
CA GLY A 118 26.88 -20.78 18.20
C GLY A 118 27.08 -21.85 19.28
N ASP A 119 27.06 -21.46 20.56
CA ASP A 119 27.16 -22.37 21.70
C ASP A 119 25.86 -23.20 21.89
N PHE A 120 24.73 -22.70 21.38
CA PHE A 120 23.41 -23.31 21.51
C PHE A 120 22.91 -23.88 20.18
N LEU A 121 23.20 -23.19 19.08
CA LEU A 121 22.78 -23.55 17.72
C LEU A 121 24.03 -23.73 16.84
N PRO A 122 24.60 -24.95 16.75
CA PRO A 122 25.80 -25.20 15.97
C PRO A 122 25.65 -24.73 14.52
N GLY A 123 26.61 -23.93 14.04
CA GLY A 123 26.60 -23.36 12.69
C GLY A 123 25.82 -22.04 12.54
N PHE A 124 25.12 -21.57 13.57
CA PHE A 124 24.39 -20.31 13.51
C PHE A 124 25.31 -19.10 13.73
N GLN A 125 25.37 -18.19 12.76
CA GLN A 125 26.20 -16.97 12.80
C GLN A 125 25.40 -15.72 13.23
N GLY A 126 24.85 -15.76 14.45
CA GLY A 126 24.14 -14.62 15.04
C GLY A 126 25.05 -13.68 15.82
N ALA A 127 24.62 -12.43 16.00
CA ALA A 127 25.29 -11.51 16.91
C ALA A 127 25.13 -11.98 18.38
N PRO A 128 26.19 -11.96 19.21
CA PRO A 128 26.07 -12.27 20.63
C PRO A 128 25.04 -11.39 21.34
N TYR A 129 24.39 -11.94 22.36
CA TYR A 129 23.54 -11.17 23.26
C TYR A 129 24.31 -10.77 24.51
N GLU A 130 24.36 -9.47 24.79
CA GLU A 130 25.02 -8.94 25.99
C GLU A 130 24.04 -8.93 27.17
N TRP A 131 24.15 -9.93 28.03
CA TRP A 131 23.43 -9.95 29.29
C TRP A 131 23.97 -8.86 30.20
N LYS A 132 23.05 -8.07 30.76
CA LYS A 132 23.33 -7.08 31.81
C LYS A 132 22.37 -7.31 32.94
N ARG A 133 22.90 -7.52 34.14
CA ARG A 133 22.07 -7.76 35.32
C ARG A 133 21.25 -6.52 35.65
N SER A 134 19.92 -6.65 35.63
CA SER A 134 19.03 -5.60 36.12
C SER A 134 19.00 -5.59 37.65
N ARG A 135 18.88 -4.40 38.27
CA ARG A 135 18.66 -4.28 39.74
C ARG A 135 17.41 -5.04 40.20
N LEU A 136 16.42 -5.19 39.31
CA LEU A 136 15.18 -5.92 39.56
C LEU A 136 15.37 -7.44 39.73
N THR A 137 16.57 -7.97 39.43
CA THR A 137 16.86 -9.41 39.57
C THR A 137 17.21 -9.83 41.00
N GLN A 138 17.35 -8.89 41.94
CA GLN A 138 17.67 -9.22 43.32
C GLN A 138 16.42 -9.81 44.00
N ASN A 139 16.56 -11.03 44.55
CA ASN A 139 15.56 -11.72 45.36
C ASN A 139 14.28 -12.17 44.61
N LEU A 140 14.35 -12.37 43.29
CA LEU A 140 13.24 -13.03 42.58
C LEU A 140 13.29 -14.53 42.86
N ILE A 141 12.19 -15.09 43.38
CA ILE A 141 12.04 -16.53 43.64
C ILE A 141 10.73 -17.01 43.03
N GLY A 142 10.72 -18.19 42.42
CA GLY A 142 9.52 -18.86 41.90
C GLY A 142 8.94 -18.17 40.65
N GLY A 143 7.64 -17.91 40.64
CA GLY A 143 6.92 -17.40 39.46
C GLY A 143 7.53 -16.16 38.79
N PRO A 144 7.89 -15.09 39.55
CA PRO A 144 8.57 -13.92 39.00
C PRO A 144 9.92 -14.22 38.35
N GLN A 145 10.71 -15.14 38.91
CA GLN A 145 11.98 -15.59 38.32
C GLN A 145 11.72 -16.32 37.00
N HIS A 146 10.74 -17.23 36.97
CA HIS A 146 10.37 -17.95 35.74
C HIS A 146 9.93 -17.00 34.62
N ALA A 147 9.16 -15.95 34.96
CA ALA A 147 8.73 -14.93 34.02
C ALA A 147 9.92 -14.13 33.46
N LEU A 148 10.89 -13.79 34.30
CA LEU A 148 12.11 -13.09 33.88
C LEU A 148 12.98 -13.96 32.96
N ILE A 149 13.19 -15.23 33.33
CA ILE A 149 13.95 -16.20 32.51
C ILE A 149 13.32 -16.30 31.13
N TYR A 150 12.01 -16.59 31.08
CA TYR A 150 11.29 -16.70 29.82
C TYR A 150 11.37 -15.41 28.97
N ALA A 151 11.15 -14.24 29.59
CA ALA A 151 11.23 -12.97 28.88
C ALA A 151 12.64 -12.72 28.30
N THR A 152 13.68 -13.09 29.05
CA THR A 152 15.08 -12.98 28.63
C THR A 152 15.39 -13.94 27.49
N VAL A 153 15.07 -15.22 27.63
CA VAL A 153 15.25 -16.25 26.59
C VAL A 153 14.54 -15.83 25.31
N THR A 154 13.28 -15.40 25.41
CA THR A 154 12.52 -14.91 24.25
C THR A 154 13.20 -13.71 23.58
N THR A 155 13.75 -12.79 24.37
CA THR A 155 14.47 -11.62 23.84
C THR A 155 15.73 -12.03 23.07
N ILE A 156 16.50 -12.98 23.62
CA ILE A 156 17.70 -13.53 22.99
C ILE A 156 17.34 -14.22 21.67
N VAL A 157 16.37 -15.13 21.70
CA VAL A 157 15.91 -15.87 20.52
C VAL A 157 15.39 -14.92 19.43
N ARG A 158 14.65 -13.86 19.82
CA ARG A 158 14.21 -12.83 18.88
C ARG A 158 15.37 -12.13 18.19
N GLN A 159 16.39 -11.74 18.95
CA GLN A 159 17.57 -11.09 18.41
C GLN A 159 18.34 -12.01 17.45
N TRP A 160 18.58 -13.26 17.87
CA TRP A 160 19.32 -14.22 17.06
C TRP A 160 18.60 -14.54 15.76
N LEU A 161 17.30 -14.85 15.82
CA LEU A 161 16.51 -15.25 14.65
C LEU A 161 15.98 -14.08 13.82
N GLY A 162 16.37 -12.84 14.12
CA GLY A 162 16.01 -11.66 13.33
C GLY A 162 14.52 -11.29 13.39
N TYR A 163 13.85 -11.57 14.52
CA TYR A 163 12.47 -11.15 14.70
C TYR A 163 12.38 -9.61 14.67
N PRO A 164 11.35 -9.04 14.03
CA PRO A 164 11.17 -7.60 14.04
C PRO A 164 10.99 -7.07 15.48
N SER A 165 11.62 -5.94 15.77
CA SER A 165 11.50 -5.26 17.08
C SER A 165 10.16 -4.54 17.24
N ALA A 166 9.51 -4.16 16.13
CA ALA A 166 8.24 -3.45 16.13
C ALA A 166 7.08 -4.36 16.58
N GLY A 167 6.40 -3.96 17.67
CA GLY A 167 5.23 -4.67 18.22
C GLY A 167 4.06 -4.83 17.22
N LEU A 168 4.04 -4.05 16.14
CA LEU A 168 3.05 -4.19 15.06
C LEU A 168 3.10 -5.58 14.39
N THR A 169 4.28 -6.17 14.22
CA THR A 169 4.43 -7.47 13.55
C THR A 169 3.88 -8.62 14.40
N GLN A 170 4.13 -8.57 15.70
CA GLN A 170 3.54 -9.45 16.72
C GLN A 170 2.02 -9.29 16.76
N ALA A 171 1.51 -8.05 16.81
CA ALA A 171 0.07 -7.79 16.79
C ALA A 171 -0.61 -8.34 15.51
N ARG A 172 0.07 -8.23 14.37
CA ARG A 172 -0.36 -8.83 13.09
C ARG A 172 -0.40 -10.35 13.16
N ALA A 173 0.54 -10.99 13.85
CA ALA A 173 0.50 -12.45 14.07
C ALA A 173 -0.70 -12.86 14.94
N VAL A 174 -0.96 -12.13 16.03
CA VAL A 174 -2.13 -12.37 16.90
C VAL A 174 -3.44 -12.19 16.12
N PHE A 175 -3.54 -11.18 15.26
CA PHE A 175 -4.68 -11.00 14.36
C PHE A 175 -4.91 -12.23 13.46
N VAL A 176 -3.85 -12.71 12.80
CA VAL A 176 -3.93 -13.87 11.90
C VAL A 176 -4.27 -15.14 12.68
N ASP A 177 -3.63 -15.41 13.83
CA ASP A 177 -3.93 -16.59 14.66
C ASP A 177 -5.39 -16.61 15.13
N ASN A 178 -5.94 -15.46 15.57
CA ASN A 178 -7.35 -15.36 15.94
C ASN A 178 -8.29 -15.67 14.76
N ILE A 179 -8.03 -15.08 13.60
CA ILE A 179 -8.83 -15.30 12.38
C ILE A 179 -8.75 -16.76 11.92
N VAL A 180 -7.55 -17.34 11.84
CA VAL A 180 -7.35 -18.72 11.38
C VAL A 180 -8.00 -19.72 12.33
N LYS A 181 -7.91 -19.51 13.64
CA LYS A 181 -8.58 -20.35 14.63
C LYS A 181 -10.11 -20.33 14.48
N ALA A 182 -10.68 -19.18 14.14
CA ALA A 182 -12.13 -19.02 14.04
C ALA A 182 -12.70 -19.45 12.67
N MET A 183 -11.98 -19.19 11.57
CA MET A 183 -12.51 -19.30 10.20
C MET A 183 -11.68 -20.19 9.26
N ARG A 184 -10.68 -20.92 9.78
CA ARG A 184 -9.71 -21.74 9.03
C ARG A 184 -8.75 -20.90 8.16
N PRO A 185 -7.67 -21.48 7.60
CA PRO A 185 -6.66 -20.73 6.84
C PRO A 185 -7.14 -20.07 5.54
N ASN A 186 -8.22 -20.57 4.92
CA ASN A 186 -8.70 -20.09 3.62
C ASN A 186 -9.19 -18.64 3.66
N VAL A 187 -9.63 -18.15 4.83
CA VAL A 187 -10.06 -16.75 5.03
C VAL A 187 -8.96 -15.74 4.69
N LEU A 188 -7.70 -16.15 4.77
CA LEU A 188 -6.54 -15.33 4.45
C LEU A 188 -6.40 -15.05 2.94
N LEU A 189 -7.16 -15.74 2.08
CA LEU A 189 -7.24 -15.47 0.64
C LEU A 189 -8.10 -14.23 0.33
N LEU A 190 -8.86 -13.71 1.31
CA LEU A 190 -9.73 -12.56 1.10
C LEU A 190 -8.92 -11.25 1.12
N GLY A 191 -9.10 -10.41 0.10
CA GLY A 191 -8.39 -9.12 -0.01
C GLY A 191 -8.64 -8.16 1.16
N VAL A 192 -9.82 -8.21 1.77
CA VAL A 192 -10.14 -7.41 2.97
C VAL A 192 -9.29 -7.82 4.18
N VAL A 193 -8.97 -9.12 4.33
CA VAL A 193 -8.14 -9.61 5.43
C VAL A 193 -6.70 -9.15 5.25
N TRP A 194 -6.18 -9.19 4.02
CA TRP A 194 -4.87 -8.60 3.71
C TRP A 194 -4.83 -7.09 4.00
N THR A 195 -5.87 -6.36 3.61
CA THR A 195 -5.97 -4.91 3.87
C THR A 195 -5.97 -4.63 5.37
N SER A 196 -6.75 -5.37 6.15
CA SER A 196 -6.77 -5.29 7.62
C SER A 196 -5.44 -5.68 8.25
N TYR A 197 -4.75 -6.70 7.73
CA TYR A 197 -3.40 -7.07 8.15
C TYR A 197 -2.41 -5.91 7.93
N CYS A 198 -2.42 -5.29 6.75
CA CYS A 198 -1.56 -4.15 6.45
C CYS A 198 -1.92 -2.92 7.31
N ARG A 199 -3.21 -2.68 7.56
CA ARG A 199 -3.75 -1.46 8.20
C ARG A 199 -4.36 -1.72 9.58
N LEU A 200 -3.76 -2.63 10.33
CA LEU A 200 -4.28 -3.20 11.58
C LEU A 200 -4.82 -2.17 12.58
N GLN A 201 -4.07 -1.09 12.84
CA GLN A 201 -4.48 -0.04 13.79
C GLN A 201 -5.82 0.60 13.41
N SER A 202 -5.94 1.03 12.14
CA SER A 202 -7.15 1.70 11.64
C SER A 202 -8.33 0.74 11.43
N HIS A 203 -8.08 -0.50 11.00
CA HIS A 203 -9.15 -1.41 10.57
C HIS A 203 -9.67 -2.33 11.69
N VAL A 204 -8.83 -2.66 12.67
CA VAL A 204 -9.19 -3.63 13.73
C VAL A 204 -9.35 -2.96 15.08
N ILE A 205 -8.55 -1.94 15.38
CA ILE A 205 -8.54 -1.27 16.69
C ILE A 205 -9.31 0.05 16.65
N GLY A 206 -9.59 0.59 15.46
CA GLY A 206 -10.28 1.88 15.29
C GLY A 206 -9.46 3.10 15.72
N GLN A 207 -8.16 2.92 15.99
CA GLN A 207 -7.26 4.00 16.39
C GLN A 207 -6.53 4.54 15.17
N SER A 208 -6.65 5.85 14.94
CA SER A 208 -6.09 6.54 13.77
C SER A 208 -4.62 6.95 13.95
N THR A 209 -4.09 7.05 15.18
CA THR A 209 -2.72 7.54 15.43
C THR A 209 -2.05 6.92 16.67
N TYR A 210 -0.76 6.62 16.50
CA TYR A 210 0.30 6.31 17.49
C TYR A 210 -0.12 5.65 18.82
N GLY A 211 0.03 4.31 18.89
CA GLY A 211 -0.08 3.54 20.12
C GLY A 211 0.50 2.13 19.96
N SER A 212 1.01 1.55 21.05
CA SER A 212 1.46 0.15 21.05
C SER A 212 0.22 -0.75 21.06
N ILE A 213 0.12 -1.65 20.08
CA ILE A 213 -0.97 -2.64 20.05
C ILE A 213 -0.63 -3.76 21.02
N THR A 214 -1.37 -3.84 22.12
CA THR A 214 -1.34 -4.98 23.04
C THR A 214 -2.35 -6.06 22.65
N VAL A 215 -2.14 -7.28 23.16
CA VAL A 215 -3.04 -8.43 22.99
C VAL A 215 -4.47 -8.15 23.50
N SER A 216 -4.61 -7.32 24.52
CA SER A 216 -5.92 -6.95 25.10
C SER A 216 -6.84 -6.26 24.10
N HIS A 217 -6.31 -5.51 23.12
CA HIS A 217 -7.11 -4.89 22.07
C HIS A 217 -7.85 -5.91 21.19
N PHE A 218 -7.39 -7.18 21.16
CA PHE A 218 -8.05 -8.23 20.39
C PHE A 218 -9.17 -8.94 21.15
N THR A 219 -9.44 -8.61 22.41
CA THR A 219 -10.50 -9.27 23.20
C THR A 219 -11.88 -8.97 22.61
N GLU A 220 -12.17 -7.70 22.33
CA GLU A 220 -13.43 -7.29 21.70
C GLU A 220 -13.52 -7.81 20.25
N PHE A 221 -12.43 -7.72 19.49
CA PHE A 221 -12.34 -8.31 18.16
C PHE A 221 -12.70 -9.81 18.15
N ARG A 222 -12.16 -10.61 19.08
CA ARG A 222 -12.50 -12.03 19.20
C ARG A 222 -13.98 -12.26 19.49
N LYS A 223 -14.59 -11.43 20.35
CA LYS A 223 -16.02 -11.52 20.67
C LYS A 223 -16.89 -11.28 19.44
N TYR A 224 -16.54 -10.31 18.59
CA TYR A 224 -17.26 -10.08 17.33
C TYR A 224 -16.97 -11.16 16.29
N LEU A 225 -15.73 -11.67 16.27
CA LEU A 225 -15.32 -12.70 15.34
C LEU A 225 -16.16 -13.97 15.51
N THR A 226 -16.45 -14.41 16.74
CA THR A 226 -17.26 -15.62 16.98
C THR A 226 -18.71 -15.50 16.51
N GLN A 227 -19.23 -14.29 16.33
CA GLN A 227 -20.58 -14.03 15.82
C GLN A 227 -20.63 -13.93 14.29
N HIS A 228 -19.48 -13.94 13.62
CA HIS A 228 -19.40 -13.74 12.18
C HIS A 228 -19.88 -14.99 11.41
N PRO A 229 -20.66 -14.87 10.32
CA PRO A 229 -21.18 -16.01 9.56
C PRO A 229 -20.11 -17.02 9.13
N LEU A 230 -18.93 -16.55 8.71
CA LEU A 230 -17.78 -17.40 8.35
C LEU A 230 -17.27 -18.33 9.47
N CYS A 231 -17.60 -18.08 10.74
CA CYS A 231 -17.26 -18.97 11.85
C CYS A 231 -18.25 -20.14 11.98
N ASN A 232 -19.46 -20.01 11.41
CA ASN A 232 -20.39 -21.12 11.31
C ASN A 232 -19.99 -21.97 10.11
N SER A 233 -19.49 -23.19 10.36
CA SER A 233 -19.05 -24.13 9.31
C SER A 233 -20.16 -24.53 8.35
N GLU A 234 -21.42 -24.44 8.78
CA GLU A 234 -22.60 -24.79 7.98
C GLU A 234 -23.15 -23.61 7.16
N SER A 235 -22.62 -22.40 7.38
CA SER A 235 -23.06 -21.22 6.63
C SER A 235 -22.69 -21.31 5.15
N ALA A 236 -23.51 -20.67 4.30
CA ALA A 236 -23.23 -20.54 2.88
C ALA A 236 -21.90 -19.81 2.64
N GLU A 237 -21.56 -18.83 3.49
CA GLU A 237 -20.31 -18.08 3.43
C GLU A 237 -19.09 -18.95 3.73
N SER A 238 -19.15 -19.80 4.74
CA SER A 238 -18.06 -20.75 5.07
C SER A 238 -17.85 -21.78 3.95
N ASN A 239 -18.94 -22.27 3.35
CA ASN A 239 -18.88 -23.18 2.20
C ASN A 239 -18.25 -22.48 0.99
N ALA A 240 -18.67 -21.25 0.68
CA ALA A 240 -18.07 -20.46 -0.38
C ALA A 240 -16.57 -20.22 -0.14
N LEU A 241 -16.16 -19.93 1.10
CA LEU A 241 -14.76 -19.77 1.47
C LEU A 241 -13.95 -21.06 1.29
N THR A 242 -14.55 -22.20 1.61
CA THR A 242 -13.95 -23.52 1.39
C THR A 242 -13.74 -23.78 -0.10
N ASN A 243 -14.73 -23.47 -0.94
CA ASN A 243 -14.63 -23.58 -2.40
C ASN A 243 -13.53 -22.67 -2.97
N ILE A 244 -13.41 -21.43 -2.48
CA ILE A 244 -12.30 -20.53 -2.85
C ILE A 244 -10.95 -21.18 -2.52
N GLY A 245 -10.82 -21.78 -1.33
CA GLY A 245 -9.61 -22.49 -0.93
C GLY A 245 -9.28 -23.68 -1.84
N GLN A 246 -10.28 -24.49 -2.19
CA GLN A 246 -10.12 -25.62 -3.11
C GLN A 246 -9.71 -25.18 -4.52
N LEU A 247 -10.36 -24.14 -5.06
CA LEU A 247 -10.01 -23.57 -6.37
C LEU A 247 -8.58 -23.02 -6.36
N MET A 248 -8.18 -22.35 -5.29
CA MET A 248 -6.82 -21.83 -5.17
C MET A 248 -5.78 -22.95 -5.04
N HIS A 249 -6.09 -24.02 -4.31
CA HIS A 249 -5.26 -25.21 -4.25
C HIS A 249 -5.11 -25.85 -5.64
N ALA A 250 -6.21 -26.01 -6.37
CA ALA A 250 -6.21 -26.53 -7.72
C ALA A 250 -5.40 -25.66 -8.68
N PHE A 251 -5.52 -24.32 -8.58
CA PHE A 251 -4.70 -23.38 -9.35
C PHE A 251 -3.20 -23.58 -9.08
N ARG A 252 -2.78 -23.71 -7.82
CA ARG A 252 -1.36 -23.89 -7.45
C ARG A 252 -0.77 -25.21 -7.95
N ASN A 253 -1.58 -26.26 -8.01
CA ASN A 253 -1.15 -27.59 -8.42
C ASN A 253 -1.42 -27.89 -9.90
N VAL A 254 -1.79 -26.88 -10.70
CA VAL A 254 -2.10 -27.03 -12.14
C VAL A 254 -3.27 -28.01 -12.38
N GLU A 255 -4.19 -28.11 -11.41
CA GLU A 255 -5.38 -28.99 -11.46
C GLU A 255 -6.67 -28.22 -11.72
N LEU A 256 -6.60 -26.91 -11.97
CA LEU A 256 -7.77 -26.05 -12.12
C LEU A 256 -8.75 -26.54 -13.20
N ALA A 257 -8.23 -27.13 -14.28
CA ALA A 257 -9.04 -27.71 -15.35
C ALA A 257 -10.00 -28.81 -14.84
N LYS A 258 -9.56 -29.65 -13.90
CA LYS A 258 -10.38 -30.72 -13.31
C LYS A 258 -11.57 -30.16 -12.51
N PHE A 259 -11.39 -28.99 -11.90
CA PHE A 259 -12.42 -28.33 -11.11
C PHE A 259 -13.40 -27.52 -11.96
N MET A 260 -12.91 -26.86 -13.02
CA MET A 260 -13.77 -26.03 -13.88
C MET A 260 -14.56 -26.83 -14.91
N PHE A 261 -14.04 -28.00 -15.32
CA PHE A 261 -14.64 -28.84 -16.35
C PHE A 261 -14.70 -30.30 -15.89
N PRO A 262 -15.51 -30.63 -14.86
CA PRO A 262 -15.59 -31.99 -14.33
C PRO A 262 -16.07 -32.99 -15.39
N ASP A 263 -16.91 -32.55 -16.33
CA ASP A 263 -17.43 -33.39 -17.43
C ASP A 263 -16.42 -33.60 -18.56
N ARG A 264 -15.32 -32.83 -18.58
CA ARG A 264 -14.18 -33.05 -19.47
C ARG A 264 -13.08 -33.74 -18.70
N THR A 265 -13.36 -34.95 -18.20
CA THR A 265 -12.28 -35.92 -17.99
C THR A 265 -11.60 -36.09 -19.34
N LEU A 266 -10.47 -35.41 -19.51
CA LEU A 266 -9.56 -35.67 -20.61
C LEU A 266 -9.19 -37.15 -20.46
N GLU A 267 -9.87 -38.02 -21.20
CA GLU A 267 -9.30 -39.30 -21.57
C GLU A 267 -7.98 -38.94 -22.24
N LEU A 268 -6.90 -39.00 -21.45
CA LEU A 268 -5.55 -38.89 -21.99
C LEU A 268 -5.53 -39.91 -23.13
N PRO A 269 -5.29 -39.47 -24.39
CA PRO A 269 -5.11 -40.40 -25.47
C PRO A 269 -4.05 -41.38 -25.00
N ASN A 270 -4.41 -42.66 -24.88
CA ASN A 270 -3.42 -43.71 -24.75
C ASN A 270 -2.57 -43.60 -26.01
N ASP A 271 -1.37 -43.04 -25.87
CA ASP A 271 -0.35 -42.93 -26.90
C ASP A 271 0.10 -44.33 -27.30
N SER A 272 -0.70 -44.98 -28.13
CA SER A 272 -0.31 -46.25 -28.74
C SER A 272 -0.79 -46.47 -30.16
N ASP A 273 -1.37 -45.50 -30.88
CA ASP A 273 -1.57 -45.64 -32.33
C ASP A 273 -1.61 -44.30 -33.08
N THR A 274 -0.56 -44.06 -33.87
CA THR A 274 -0.49 -42.98 -34.87
C THR A 274 -1.18 -43.45 -36.15
N PRO A 275 -2.12 -42.67 -36.73
CA PRO A 275 -1.89 -42.29 -38.14
C PRO A 275 -2.38 -40.89 -38.56
N SER A 276 -1.54 -40.31 -39.42
CA SER A 276 -1.73 -39.30 -40.48
C SER A 276 -2.88 -38.29 -40.45
N CYS A 277 -2.47 -37.02 -40.35
CA CYS A 277 -2.90 -35.85 -41.13
C CYS A 277 -4.26 -35.88 -41.84
N SER A 278 -5.18 -35.04 -41.37
CA SER A 278 -5.99 -34.19 -42.26
C SER A 278 -6.47 -32.90 -41.55
N SER A 279 -6.31 -31.80 -42.28
CA SER A 279 -6.63 -30.37 -42.13
C SER A 279 -7.60 -29.87 -41.04
N PRO A 280 -7.40 -28.65 -40.50
CA PRO A 280 -8.29 -28.06 -39.51
C PRO A 280 -9.47 -27.33 -40.16
N SER A 281 -10.67 -27.84 -39.92
CA SER A 281 -11.94 -27.17 -40.17
C SER A 281 -12.22 -26.15 -39.07
N ASN A 282 -12.31 -24.87 -39.43
CA ASN A 282 -12.79 -23.80 -38.57
C ASN A 282 -14.27 -24.03 -38.21
N SER A 283 -14.56 -24.52 -37.00
CA SER A 283 -15.90 -24.49 -36.42
C SER A 283 -15.91 -23.61 -35.17
N CYS A 284 -16.31 -22.36 -35.36
CA CYS A 284 -16.63 -21.43 -34.30
C CYS A 284 -17.99 -21.83 -33.72
N LEU A 285 -18.02 -22.30 -32.47
CA LEU A 285 -19.27 -22.53 -31.73
C LEU A 285 -19.54 -21.36 -30.76
N PRO A 286 -20.82 -21.03 -30.53
CA PRO A 286 -21.20 -19.88 -29.70
C PRO A 286 -21.07 -20.22 -28.22
N SER A 287 -20.38 -19.36 -27.47
CA SER A 287 -20.32 -19.42 -26.01
C SER A 287 -21.68 -19.06 -25.41
N THR A 288 -22.34 -20.05 -24.83
CA THR A 288 -23.49 -19.86 -23.94
C THR A 288 -23.00 -19.51 -22.53
N ASN A 289 -23.51 -18.38 -22.04
CA ASN A 289 -23.29 -17.83 -20.71
C ASN A 289 -23.74 -18.79 -19.60
N VAL A 290 -22.88 -19.03 -18.60
CA VAL A 290 -23.30 -19.48 -17.26
C VAL A 290 -22.71 -18.51 -16.23
N ALA A 291 -23.61 -17.88 -15.49
CA ALA A 291 -23.37 -16.83 -14.52
C ALA A 291 -22.77 -17.36 -13.21
N GLY A 292 -21.98 -16.50 -12.56
CA GLY A 292 -21.53 -16.73 -11.18
C GLY A 292 -20.26 -16.00 -10.74
N GLN A 293 -19.63 -15.19 -11.60
CA GLN A 293 -18.53 -14.30 -11.17
C GLN A 293 -19.09 -13.09 -10.42
N ARG A 294 -18.71 -12.94 -9.14
CA ARG A 294 -18.77 -11.64 -8.49
C ARG A 294 -17.78 -10.72 -9.20
N HIS A 295 -18.29 -9.91 -10.11
CA HIS A 295 -17.57 -8.83 -10.76
C HIS A 295 -16.80 -8.03 -9.71
N ILE A 296 -15.47 -8.00 -9.83
CA ILE A 296 -14.77 -6.73 -9.56
C ILE A 296 -15.55 -5.74 -10.41
N GLN A 297 -16.24 -4.79 -9.77
CA GLN A 297 -16.98 -3.77 -10.49
C GLN A 297 -15.92 -2.95 -11.23
N MET A 298 -15.55 -3.40 -12.43
CA MET A 298 -14.79 -2.59 -13.36
C MET A 298 -15.63 -1.33 -13.51
N GLY A 299 -15.09 -0.20 -13.05
CA GLY A 299 -15.78 1.08 -13.19
C GLY A 299 -16.24 1.18 -14.63
N ASN A 300 -17.51 1.52 -14.86
CA ASN A 300 -18.09 1.50 -16.19
C ASN A 300 -17.28 2.44 -17.12
N PRO A 301 -16.45 1.93 -18.04
CA PRO A 301 -15.54 2.76 -18.83
C PRO A 301 -16.30 3.76 -19.69
N LYS A 302 -17.52 3.40 -20.10
CA LYS A 302 -18.44 4.29 -20.79
C LYS A 302 -18.86 5.47 -19.90
N LEU A 303 -19.14 5.26 -18.61
CA LEU A 303 -19.44 6.38 -17.70
C LEU A 303 -18.24 7.32 -17.54
N LEU A 304 -17.00 6.80 -17.49
CA LEU A 304 -15.81 7.64 -17.43
C LEU A 304 -15.64 8.42 -18.75
N LEU A 305 -15.81 7.77 -19.90
CA LEU A 305 -15.73 8.43 -21.19
C LEU A 305 -16.84 9.48 -21.36
N ASP A 306 -18.09 9.15 -21.03
CA ASP A 306 -19.24 10.06 -21.06
C ASP A 306 -19.00 11.25 -20.12
N PHE A 307 -18.41 11.01 -18.94
CA PHE A 307 -18.00 12.06 -18.01
C PHE A 307 -16.93 12.96 -18.64
N LEU A 308 -15.86 12.40 -19.22
CA LEU A 308 -14.80 13.19 -19.85
C LEU A 308 -15.32 13.99 -21.07
N LEU A 309 -16.16 13.39 -21.91
CA LEU A 309 -16.77 14.04 -23.08
C LEU A 309 -17.71 15.18 -22.65
N GLN A 310 -18.51 14.99 -21.61
CA GLN A 310 -19.36 16.06 -21.06
C GLN A 310 -18.57 17.23 -20.49
N LEU A 311 -17.31 17.01 -20.09
CA LEU A 311 -16.45 18.06 -19.51
C LEU A 311 -15.45 18.64 -20.48
N PHE A 312 -15.25 18.02 -21.64
CA PHE A 312 -14.40 18.53 -22.71
C PHE A 312 -14.70 19.98 -23.11
N PRO A 313 -15.98 20.43 -23.15
CA PRO A 313 -16.32 21.84 -23.33
C PRO A 313 -15.59 22.86 -22.43
N PHE A 314 -15.19 22.49 -21.20
CA PHE A 314 -14.41 23.36 -20.31
C PHE A 314 -12.97 23.58 -20.78
N VAL A 315 -12.48 22.78 -21.73
CA VAL A 315 -11.18 22.95 -22.38
C VAL A 315 -11.30 23.87 -23.60
N ASP A 316 -12.45 23.83 -24.30
CA ASP A 316 -12.71 24.59 -25.52
C ASP A 316 -13.40 25.96 -25.29
N ASP A 317 -13.43 26.45 -24.04
CA ASP A 317 -14.11 27.70 -23.64
C ASP A 317 -15.60 27.79 -24.04
N THR A 318 -16.27 26.65 -24.21
CA THR A 318 -17.70 26.61 -24.57
C THR A 318 -18.59 26.67 -23.33
N LEU A 319 -19.73 27.37 -23.44
CA LEU A 319 -20.64 27.57 -22.31
C LEU A 319 -21.25 26.24 -21.84
N PRO A 320 -21.42 26.05 -20.52
CA PRO A 320 -21.93 24.81 -19.97
C PRO A 320 -23.37 24.54 -20.37
N SER A 321 -23.62 23.33 -20.90
CA SER A 321 -24.92 22.94 -21.47
C SER A 321 -25.59 21.76 -20.74
N THR A 322 -24.91 21.12 -19.78
CA THR A 322 -25.43 19.95 -19.05
C THR A 322 -25.51 20.19 -17.53
N PRO A 323 -26.42 19.50 -16.80
CA PRO A 323 -26.50 19.61 -15.34
C PRO A 323 -25.20 19.25 -14.61
N LEU A 324 -24.44 18.28 -15.14
CA LEU A 324 -23.12 17.91 -14.62
C LEU A 324 -22.15 19.09 -14.72
N MET A 325 -22.12 19.75 -15.88
CA MET A 325 -21.27 20.93 -16.09
C MET A 325 -21.66 22.07 -15.16
N THR A 326 -22.95 22.37 -14.99
CA THR A 326 -23.41 23.41 -14.04
C THR A 326 -22.92 23.11 -12.62
N LYS A 327 -22.98 21.85 -12.19
CA LYS A 327 -22.49 21.44 -10.87
C LYS A 327 -20.98 21.66 -10.72
N ILE A 328 -20.21 21.36 -11.76
CA ILE A 328 -18.74 21.51 -11.78
C ILE A 328 -18.33 22.97 -11.88
N GLN A 329 -19.09 23.79 -12.60
CA GLN A 329 -18.83 25.22 -12.78
C GLN A 329 -18.76 25.97 -11.45
N HIS A 330 -19.53 25.56 -10.44
CA HIS A 330 -19.48 26.17 -9.11
C HIS A 330 -18.18 25.90 -8.34
N TYR A 331 -17.39 24.90 -8.74
CA TYR A 331 -16.17 24.51 -8.02
C TYR A 331 -15.13 23.87 -8.97
N LEU A 332 -14.77 24.61 -10.03
CA LEU A 332 -13.88 24.15 -11.10
C LEU A 332 -12.53 23.65 -10.58
N ASP A 333 -11.91 24.39 -9.65
CA ASP A 333 -10.65 23.99 -9.03
C ASP A 333 -10.75 22.74 -8.15
N HIS A 334 -11.92 22.15 -7.95
CA HIS A 334 -12.06 20.90 -7.20
C HIS A 334 -12.59 19.75 -8.04
N TYR A 335 -13.53 20.01 -8.94
CA TYR A 335 -14.20 18.94 -9.70
C TYR A 335 -13.70 18.79 -11.14
N LEU A 336 -12.96 19.77 -11.70
CA LEU A 336 -12.46 19.66 -13.07
C LEU A 336 -11.34 18.60 -13.13
N PRO A 337 -11.48 17.55 -13.98
CA PRO A 337 -10.44 16.54 -14.13
C PRO A 337 -9.19 17.09 -14.84
N PHE A 338 -9.36 18.09 -15.71
CA PHE A 338 -8.30 18.78 -16.43
C PHE A 338 -7.68 19.88 -15.56
N ARG A 339 -6.92 19.49 -14.53
CA ARG A 339 -6.42 20.41 -13.50
C ARG A 339 -5.60 21.59 -14.03
N ASP A 340 -4.88 21.41 -15.13
CA ASP A 340 -4.11 22.50 -15.77
C ASP A 340 -5.00 23.60 -16.39
N ASN A 341 -6.28 23.32 -16.65
CA ASN A 341 -7.27 24.28 -17.13
C ASN A 341 -8.15 24.85 -16.01
N ALA A 342 -7.88 24.50 -14.75
CA ALA A 342 -8.65 25.06 -13.64
C ALA A 342 -8.34 26.55 -13.43
N PRO A 343 -9.31 27.40 -13.03
CA PRO A 343 -9.12 28.85 -12.94
C PRO A 343 -7.92 29.29 -12.09
N GLN A 344 -7.72 28.71 -10.90
CA GLN A 344 -6.57 29.07 -10.06
C GLN A 344 -5.26 28.58 -10.64
N ARG A 345 -5.29 27.47 -11.39
CA ARG A 345 -4.11 26.96 -12.08
C ARG A 345 -3.71 27.87 -13.23
N ILE A 346 -4.67 28.32 -14.06
CA ILE A 346 -4.44 29.34 -15.08
C ILE A 346 -3.88 30.62 -14.45
N LYS A 347 -4.51 31.10 -13.36
CA LYS A 347 -4.04 32.28 -12.62
C LYS A 347 -2.62 32.10 -12.10
N SER A 348 -2.27 30.91 -11.60
CA SER A 348 -0.94 30.62 -11.07
C SER A 348 0.18 30.71 -12.11
N MET A 349 -0.17 30.54 -13.39
CA MET A 349 0.73 30.66 -14.54
C MET A 349 0.71 32.06 -15.18
N GLY A 350 -0.26 32.91 -14.82
CA GLY A 350 -0.43 34.26 -15.36
C GLY A 350 0.56 35.27 -14.78
N PRO A 351 0.49 36.55 -15.21
CA PRO A 351 1.41 37.62 -14.78
C PRO A 351 1.48 37.84 -13.27
N GLU A 352 0.39 37.56 -12.55
CA GLU A 352 0.30 37.67 -11.09
C GLU A 352 0.47 36.33 -10.36
N GLY A 353 0.95 35.31 -11.07
CA GLY A 353 1.08 33.94 -10.59
C GLY A 353 2.50 33.59 -10.16
N PRO A 354 2.67 32.68 -9.19
CA PRO A 354 3.99 32.25 -8.70
C PRO A 354 4.84 31.53 -9.75
N TYR A 355 4.23 31.02 -10.82
CA TYR A 355 4.93 30.34 -11.92
C TYR A 355 5.21 31.24 -13.12
N HIS A 356 4.97 32.55 -13.01
CA HIS A 356 5.33 33.46 -14.10
C HIS A 356 6.86 33.49 -14.29
N PRO A 357 7.38 33.52 -15.53
CA PRO A 357 8.82 33.47 -15.80
C PRO A 357 9.66 34.52 -15.07
N SER A 358 9.10 35.70 -14.79
CA SER A 358 9.81 36.77 -14.07
C SER A 358 10.04 36.50 -12.57
N VAL A 359 9.28 35.58 -11.96
CA VAL A 359 9.28 35.36 -10.50
C VAL A 359 9.46 33.90 -10.09
N ILE A 360 9.22 32.93 -10.98
CA ILE A 360 9.32 31.47 -10.69
C ILE A 360 10.67 31.07 -10.11
N GLY A 361 11.72 31.83 -10.43
CA GLY A 361 13.08 31.63 -9.95
C GLY A 361 13.45 32.36 -8.66
N THR A 362 12.48 32.95 -7.96
CA THR A 362 12.68 33.76 -6.75
C THR A 362 12.07 33.09 -5.53
N GLN A 363 12.49 33.51 -4.33
CA GLN A 363 11.88 33.05 -3.07
C GLN A 363 10.38 33.36 -3.02
N ILE A 364 9.95 34.51 -3.55
CA ILE A 364 8.55 34.92 -3.61
C ILE A 364 7.74 33.98 -4.53
N GLY A 365 8.28 33.64 -5.71
CA GLY A 365 7.64 32.68 -6.61
C GLY A 365 7.52 31.29 -5.99
N PHE A 366 8.59 30.79 -5.36
CA PHE A 366 8.54 29.50 -4.68
C PHE A 366 7.56 29.52 -3.50
N PHE A 367 7.59 30.57 -2.66
CA PHE A 367 6.67 30.74 -1.54
C PHE A 367 5.22 30.78 -2.00
N GLY A 368 4.89 31.58 -3.02
CA GLY A 368 3.55 31.65 -3.57
C GLY A 368 3.09 30.29 -4.14
N SER A 369 4.00 29.53 -4.74
CA SER A 369 3.71 28.18 -5.26
C SER A 369 3.30 27.21 -4.14
N ILE A 370 4.12 27.11 -3.09
CA ILE A 370 3.85 26.19 -1.98
C ILE A 370 2.68 26.66 -1.11
N PHE A 371 2.55 27.97 -0.89
CA PHE A 371 1.43 28.56 -0.15
C PHE A 371 0.11 28.31 -0.87
N TRP A 372 0.08 28.45 -2.20
CA TRP A 372 -1.08 28.11 -3.00
C TRP A 372 -1.48 26.64 -2.81
N HIS A 373 -0.57 25.69 -3.01
CA HIS A 373 -0.91 24.28 -2.86
C HIS A 373 -1.27 23.90 -1.40
N GLY A 374 -0.51 24.40 -0.44
CA GLY A 374 -0.57 23.98 0.96
C GLY A 374 -1.63 24.69 1.80
N VAL A 375 -1.97 25.94 1.46
CA VAL A 375 -2.92 26.77 2.22
C VAL A 375 -4.10 27.19 1.35
N SER A 376 -3.87 27.92 0.26
CA SER A 376 -4.93 28.69 -0.40
C SER A 376 -5.62 28.07 -1.61
N TYR A 377 -5.26 26.84 -2.01
CA TYR A 377 -5.93 26.09 -3.09
C TYR A 377 -7.45 26.00 -2.85
N ALA A 378 -8.22 26.34 -3.88
CA ALA A 378 -9.69 26.36 -3.86
C ALA A 378 -10.27 27.27 -2.76
N THR A 379 -9.61 28.41 -2.48
CA THR A 379 -10.11 29.48 -1.59
C THR A 379 -10.40 30.77 -2.35
N ASN A 380 -11.22 31.65 -1.76
CA ASN A 380 -11.56 32.95 -2.35
C ASN A 380 -10.35 33.90 -2.38
N SER A 381 -9.41 33.77 -1.42
CA SER A 381 -8.21 34.62 -1.38
C SER A 381 -7.39 34.57 -2.68
N VAL A 382 -7.34 33.42 -3.34
CA VAL A 382 -6.64 33.24 -4.61
C VAL A 382 -7.39 33.90 -5.75
N THR A 383 -8.72 33.89 -5.72
CA THR A 383 -9.54 34.52 -6.77
C THR A 383 -9.43 36.04 -6.70
N ASP A 384 -9.54 36.62 -5.50
CA ASP A 384 -9.70 38.06 -5.30
C ASP A 384 -8.38 38.85 -5.33
N LYS A 385 -7.24 38.19 -5.12
CA LYS A 385 -5.94 38.85 -4.91
C LYS A 385 -4.85 38.24 -5.77
N THR A 386 -3.76 38.98 -5.95
CA THR A 386 -2.52 38.45 -6.53
C THR A 386 -2.01 37.25 -5.71
N MET A 387 -1.47 36.25 -6.40
CA MET A 387 -0.83 35.07 -5.80
C MET A 387 0.64 35.33 -5.46
N LEU A 388 1.15 36.53 -5.78
CA LEU A 388 2.50 36.98 -5.48
C LEU A 388 2.48 37.88 -4.25
N PHE A 389 3.15 37.44 -3.19
CA PHE A 389 3.35 38.20 -1.97
C PHE A 389 4.49 37.57 -1.16
N ASP A 390 5.21 38.37 -0.39
CA ASP A 390 6.13 37.87 0.63
C ASP A 390 5.39 37.63 1.95
N LEU A 391 6.10 37.10 2.95
CA LEU A 391 5.54 36.81 4.26
C LEU A 391 4.98 38.07 4.96
N THR A 392 5.68 39.20 4.87
CA THR A 392 5.24 40.48 5.45
C THR A 392 3.93 40.96 4.82
N SER A 393 3.84 40.92 3.49
CA SER A 393 2.63 41.27 2.75
C SER A 393 1.48 40.32 3.07
N PHE A 394 1.76 39.03 3.30
CA PHE A 394 0.75 38.08 3.77
C PHE A 394 0.21 38.45 5.14
N HIS A 395 1.08 38.74 6.12
CA HIS A 395 0.66 39.14 7.46
C HIS A 395 -0.23 40.39 7.43
N LEU A 396 0.16 41.40 6.65
CA LEU A 396 -0.64 42.62 6.50
C LEU A 396 -2.02 42.34 5.90
N LYS A 397 -2.08 41.48 4.86
CA LYS A 397 -3.35 41.05 4.26
C LYS A 397 -4.22 40.28 5.27
N LYS A 398 -3.62 39.34 6.00
CA LYS A 398 -4.29 38.54 7.03
C LYS A 398 -4.84 39.42 8.15
N GLU A 399 -4.05 40.34 8.70
CA GLU A 399 -4.49 41.27 9.74
C GLU A 399 -5.63 42.18 9.26
N THR A 400 -5.53 42.69 8.03
CA THR A 400 -6.59 43.51 7.42
C THR A 400 -7.89 42.71 7.28
N SER A 401 -7.82 41.46 6.83
CA SER A 401 -8.97 40.56 6.76
C SER A 401 -9.53 40.25 8.16
N ILE A 402 -8.70 40.02 9.17
CA ILE A 402 -9.15 39.80 10.56
C ILE A 402 -9.98 40.99 11.05
N LYS A 403 -9.51 42.22 10.80
CA LYS A 403 -10.24 43.44 11.17
C LYS A 403 -11.57 43.58 10.43
N SER A 404 -11.65 43.11 9.17
CA SER A 404 -12.83 43.27 8.32
C SER A 404 -13.89 42.18 8.49
N ILE A 405 -13.50 40.91 8.63
CA ILE A 405 -14.43 39.75 8.61
C ILE A 405 -14.29 38.84 9.84
N GLY A 406 -13.37 39.16 10.75
CA GLY A 406 -13.07 38.35 11.94
C GLY A 406 -12.10 37.20 11.66
N GLU A 407 -11.51 36.66 12.72
CA GLU A 407 -10.43 35.67 12.64
C GLU A 407 -10.86 34.35 11.98
N LYS A 408 -11.97 33.75 12.44
CA LYS A 408 -12.47 32.48 11.92
C LYS A 408 -12.87 32.56 10.45
N ALA A 409 -13.45 33.68 10.02
CA ALA A 409 -13.79 33.88 8.61
C ALA A 409 -12.53 34.13 7.76
N THR A 410 -11.54 34.83 8.32
CA THR A 410 -10.24 35.03 7.67
C THR A 410 -9.52 33.70 7.44
N GLU A 411 -9.52 32.78 8.41
CA GLU A 411 -8.93 31.45 8.22
C GLU A 411 -9.59 30.72 7.05
N ARG A 412 -10.92 30.74 6.94
CA ARG A 412 -11.66 30.13 5.82
C ARG A 412 -11.43 30.84 4.49
N TYR A 413 -11.18 32.15 4.54
CA TYR A 413 -10.92 32.96 3.35
C TYR A 413 -9.57 32.59 2.72
N PHE A 414 -8.54 32.38 3.54
CA PHE A 414 -7.20 32.02 3.08
C PHE A 414 -6.93 30.52 2.99
N CYS A 415 -7.65 29.68 3.75
CA CYS A 415 -7.36 28.26 3.87
C CYS A 415 -8.59 27.38 3.68
N ASN A 416 -8.46 26.36 2.81
CA ASN A 416 -9.44 25.29 2.65
C ASN A 416 -8.85 23.96 3.17
N PRO A 417 -9.15 23.52 4.40
CA PRO A 417 -8.62 22.26 4.94
C PRO A 417 -9.15 21.01 4.22
N LYS A 418 -10.14 21.14 3.32
CA LYS A 418 -10.73 20.05 2.54
C LYS A 418 -10.34 20.07 1.05
N ALA A 419 -9.38 20.92 0.65
CA ALA A 419 -9.10 21.15 -0.77
C ALA A 419 -8.76 19.87 -1.56
N TYR A 420 -8.22 18.85 -0.89
CA TYR A 420 -7.82 17.57 -1.49
C TYR A 420 -8.59 16.35 -0.92
N GLY A 421 -9.81 16.55 -0.41
CA GLY A 421 -10.68 15.48 0.07
C GLY A 421 -10.99 15.59 1.57
N PRO A 422 -10.68 14.56 2.39
CA PRO A 422 -10.92 14.62 3.83
C PRO A 422 -10.28 15.84 4.50
N TYR A 423 -10.89 16.29 5.59
CA TYR A 423 -10.41 17.43 6.36
C TYR A 423 -8.99 17.18 6.89
N ASN A 424 -8.05 18.09 6.59
CA ASN A 424 -6.69 18.07 7.11
C ASN A 424 -6.53 19.19 8.15
N CYS A 425 -6.38 18.83 9.43
CA CYS A 425 -6.20 19.79 10.52
C CYS A 425 -4.84 20.50 10.53
N PHE A 426 -3.86 20.00 9.79
CA PHE A 426 -2.53 20.61 9.67
C PHE A 426 -2.45 21.65 8.55
N ARG A 427 -3.51 21.78 7.76
CA ARG A 427 -3.62 22.78 6.70
C ARG A 427 -4.25 24.05 7.28
N THR A 428 -3.42 25.01 7.64
CA THR A 428 -3.82 26.28 8.27
C THR A 428 -2.97 27.43 7.74
N THR A 429 -3.43 28.66 7.95
CA THR A 429 -2.63 29.85 7.60
C THR A 429 -1.36 30.00 8.43
N SER A 430 -1.23 29.31 9.56
CA SER A 430 -0.01 29.28 10.38
C SER A 430 1.12 28.45 9.77
N SER A 431 0.89 27.78 8.64
CA SER A 431 1.97 27.12 7.88
C SER A 431 2.76 28.11 7.01
N ALA A 432 2.33 29.37 6.91
CA ALA A 432 2.93 30.36 6.02
C ALA A 432 4.39 30.65 6.39
N GLU A 433 4.69 30.79 7.68
CA GLU A 433 6.03 31.07 8.20
C GLU A 433 7.00 29.95 7.80
N GLN A 434 6.60 28.70 8.04
CA GLN A 434 7.40 27.53 7.66
C GLN A 434 7.61 27.44 6.14
N TYR A 435 6.59 27.75 5.35
CA TYR A 435 6.69 27.76 3.90
C TYR A 435 7.62 28.85 3.38
N TRP A 436 7.65 30.01 4.03
CA TRP A 436 8.57 31.10 3.71
C TRP A 436 10.02 30.75 4.05
N GLU A 437 10.26 30.12 5.19
CA GLU A 437 11.59 29.62 5.56
C GLU A 437 12.08 28.58 4.54
N SER A 438 11.19 27.64 4.17
CA SER A 438 11.50 26.58 3.21
C SER A 438 11.73 27.11 1.79
N SER A 439 11.08 28.22 1.41
CA SER A 439 11.20 28.78 0.06
C SER A 439 12.56 29.45 -0.22
N GLY A 440 13.36 29.73 0.82
CA GLY A 440 14.70 30.30 0.68
C GLY A 440 15.77 29.29 0.24
N ARG A 441 15.42 28.00 0.13
CA ARG A 441 16.36 26.91 -0.18
C ARG A 441 16.74 26.90 -1.67
N PRO A 442 18.02 27.12 -2.05
CA PRO A 442 18.45 27.23 -3.45
C PRO A 442 18.14 25.99 -4.31
N GLU A 443 18.19 24.80 -3.72
CA GLU A 443 17.90 23.52 -4.38
C GLU A 443 16.44 23.40 -4.83
N LEU A 444 15.51 23.94 -4.03
CA LEU A 444 14.08 23.91 -4.33
C LEU A 444 13.73 24.95 -5.42
N ILE A 445 14.34 26.14 -5.34
CA ILE A 445 14.20 27.18 -6.38
C ILE A 445 14.75 26.68 -7.72
N SER A 446 15.88 25.96 -7.70
CA SER A 446 16.50 25.43 -8.92
C SER A 446 15.61 24.40 -9.61
N TRP A 447 14.82 23.62 -8.87
CA TRP A 447 13.87 22.67 -9.44
C TRP A 447 12.77 23.37 -10.24
N LEU A 448 12.17 24.43 -9.70
CA LEU A 448 11.14 25.22 -10.38
C LEU A 448 11.65 25.87 -11.67
N LYS A 449 12.95 26.16 -11.78
CA LYS A 449 13.56 26.74 -12.99
C LYS A 449 13.80 25.73 -14.12
N LYS A 450 13.88 24.42 -13.82
CA LYS A 450 14.23 23.39 -14.83
C LYS A 450 13.14 23.20 -15.89
N ASP A 451 11.91 23.55 -15.57
CA ASP A 451 10.78 23.47 -16.49
C ASP A 451 10.07 24.82 -16.50
N ILE A 452 9.87 25.41 -17.68
CA ILE A 452 9.25 26.72 -17.82
C ILE A 452 7.78 26.65 -17.36
N LYS A 453 7.15 25.46 -17.38
CA LYS A 453 5.74 25.26 -17.01
C LYS A 453 5.47 23.83 -16.47
N PRO A 454 5.93 23.46 -15.26
CA PRO A 454 5.69 22.12 -14.73
C PRO A 454 4.18 21.87 -14.61
N SER A 455 3.69 20.70 -15.01
CA SER A 455 2.26 20.36 -14.93
C SER A 455 1.74 20.38 -13.48
N TYR A 456 0.43 20.57 -13.30
CA TYR A 456 -0.18 20.53 -11.96
C TYR A 456 0.20 19.25 -11.19
N LEU A 457 0.21 18.10 -11.89
CA LEU A 457 0.52 16.80 -11.28
C LEU A 457 1.98 16.69 -10.84
N GLU A 458 2.92 17.24 -11.61
CA GLU A 458 4.34 17.26 -11.25
C GLU A 458 4.60 18.13 -10.03
N GLN A 459 3.99 19.32 -9.97
CA GLN A 459 4.05 20.20 -8.81
C GLN A 459 3.47 19.50 -7.57
N TRP A 460 2.30 18.89 -7.70
CA TRP A 460 1.67 18.17 -6.62
C TRP A 460 2.55 17.03 -6.09
N ARG A 461 3.18 16.25 -6.99
CA ARG A 461 4.10 15.17 -6.61
C ARG A 461 5.34 15.69 -5.90
N PHE A 462 5.91 16.78 -6.38
CA PHE A 462 7.06 17.45 -5.78
C PHE A 462 6.73 17.93 -4.37
N PHE A 463 5.67 18.73 -4.21
CA PHE A 463 5.35 19.30 -2.90
C PHE A 463 4.94 18.23 -1.88
N LYS A 464 4.24 17.17 -2.32
CA LYS A 464 3.88 16.02 -1.47
C LYS A 464 5.09 15.19 -1.00
N GLY A 465 6.32 15.55 -1.39
CA GLY A 465 7.55 14.90 -0.95
C GLY A 465 7.70 13.48 -1.51
N ALA A 466 7.08 13.20 -2.65
CA ALA A 466 7.02 11.84 -3.18
C ALA A 466 8.18 11.52 -4.12
N TYR A 467 8.67 12.48 -4.91
CA TYR A 467 9.69 12.24 -5.93
C TYR A 467 10.48 13.51 -6.29
N LEU A 468 11.81 13.42 -6.35
CA LEU A 468 12.67 14.38 -7.06
C LEU A 468 13.06 13.78 -8.42
N LYS A 469 13.18 14.61 -9.46
CA LYS A 469 13.78 14.17 -10.73
C LYS A 469 15.29 14.05 -10.51
N ASP A 470 15.85 12.87 -10.77
CA ASP A 470 17.30 12.67 -10.78
C ASP A 470 17.95 13.47 -11.93
N LEU A 471 19.28 13.40 -12.05
CA LEU A 471 20.03 14.06 -13.14
C LEU A 471 19.61 13.58 -14.55
N ASN A 472 18.93 12.44 -14.64
CA ASN A 472 18.44 11.84 -15.87
C ASN A 472 16.94 12.12 -16.13
N GLY A 473 16.29 12.95 -15.30
CA GLY A 473 14.88 13.31 -15.43
C GLY A 473 13.89 12.27 -14.90
N LYS A 474 14.37 11.18 -14.26
CA LYS A 474 13.53 10.11 -13.71
C LYS A 474 13.10 10.44 -12.29
N PHE A 475 11.82 10.21 -11.99
CA PHE A 475 11.27 10.41 -10.65
C PHE A 475 11.72 9.28 -9.72
N GLU A 476 12.62 9.57 -8.78
CA GLU A 476 13.00 8.64 -7.71
C GLU A 476 12.47 9.16 -6.37
N ARG A 477 11.97 8.22 -5.55
CA ARG A 477 11.58 8.51 -4.17
C ARG A 477 12.87 8.85 -3.43
N ASP A 478 12.95 10.04 -2.84
CA ASP A 478 14.15 10.49 -2.16
C ASP A 478 14.47 9.55 -0.98
N SER A 479 15.33 8.59 -1.25
CA SER A 479 15.76 7.57 -0.31
C SER A 479 17.03 7.99 0.42
N LYS A 480 17.71 9.04 -0.06
CA LYS A 480 19.02 9.48 0.42
C LYS A 480 18.92 10.71 1.32
N ASP A 481 17.91 11.56 1.17
CA ASP A 481 17.74 12.75 2.01
C ASP A 481 16.31 12.87 2.57
N LYS A 482 16.06 12.15 3.69
CA LYS A 482 14.77 12.19 4.42
C LYS A 482 14.39 13.59 4.94
N ASN A 483 15.27 14.59 4.78
CA ASN A 483 15.14 15.93 5.35
C ASN A 483 14.64 16.99 4.35
N VAL A 484 14.48 16.65 3.07
CA VAL A 484 13.95 17.60 2.06
C VAL A 484 12.49 17.31 1.79
N LYS A 485 11.62 17.70 2.73
CA LYS A 485 10.19 17.80 2.44
C LYS A 485 9.82 19.25 2.20
N ALA A 486 9.06 19.51 1.15
CA ALA A 486 8.45 20.81 0.95
C ALA A 486 7.28 21.04 1.92
N PHE A 487 6.46 20.00 2.17
CA PHE A 487 5.46 20.02 3.25
C PHE A 487 6.00 19.33 4.52
N PRO A 488 5.83 19.90 5.73
CA PRO A 488 6.12 19.22 7.01
C PRO A 488 5.61 17.77 7.08
#